data_AF-A0A821IVV6-F1
#
_entry.id   AF-A0A821IVV6-F1
#
_cell.length_a   1.000
_cell.length_b   1.000
_cell.length_c   1.000
_cell.angle_alpha   90.00
_cell.angle_beta   90.00
_cell.angle_gamma   90.00
#
_symmetry.space_group_name_H-M   'P 1'
#
loop_
_entity.id
_entity.type
_entity.pdbx_description
1 polymer ?
#
loop_
_entity_poly.entity_id
_entity_poly.type
_entity_poly.pdbx_seq_one_letter_code
_entity_poly.pdbx_strand_id
1 'polypeptide(L)'
;LLEQYSKCVFLDSDCFVLREIDDLFEREEFSAAHDAGWPDCFNSGVFVYRPSKETFRKLMLFASEKDASFDGWIFLLILLVFIYLFIFIQGGDQGLLNEFFSNWRSSDISRHLPFIYNVTSNAFYSYLPAVTRFRNEIRLIHFAGSLKPWHLTYNPQNEQLSGNLDGQSDIQRDFLLSWWRIMYQRVWPQLSIFNE
;
A
#
# COMPACT_ATOMS: atom_id res chain seq x y z
N LEU A 1 6.62 -17.55 3.10
CA LEU A 1 6.53 -17.19 4.53
C LEU A 1 7.90 -16.74 5.00
N LEU A 2 7.97 -15.59 5.68
CA LEU A 2 9.22 -14.90 6.05
C LEU A 2 9.55 -15.06 7.55
N GLU A 3 9.42 -16.26 8.10
CA GLU A 3 9.58 -16.55 9.54
C GLU A 3 11.01 -16.34 10.08
N GLN A 4 11.98 -16.09 9.21
CA GLN A 4 13.31 -15.65 9.62
C GLN A 4 13.32 -14.24 10.25
N TYR A 5 12.24 -13.46 10.08
CA TYR A 5 12.08 -12.15 10.71
C TYR A 5 11.06 -12.22 11.85
N SER A 6 11.36 -11.56 12.96
CA SER A 6 10.47 -11.48 14.13
C SER A 6 9.33 -10.47 13.96
N LYS A 7 9.53 -9.48 13.09
CA LYS A 7 8.58 -8.40 12.76
C LYS A 7 8.94 -7.84 11.39
N CYS A 8 7.93 -7.45 10.62
CA CYS A 8 8.10 -6.82 9.32
C CYS A 8 7.17 -5.61 9.20
N VAL A 9 7.59 -4.65 8.38
CA VAL A 9 6.70 -3.61 7.84
C VAL A 9 6.48 -3.95 6.37
N PHE A 10 5.23 -4.20 5.99
CA PHE A 10 4.84 -4.36 4.60
C PHE A 10 4.61 -2.98 3.98
N LEU A 11 5.14 -2.77 2.78
CA LEU A 11 4.92 -1.60 1.94
C LEU A 11 4.55 -2.08 0.54
N ASP A 12 3.49 -1.53 -0.04
CA ASP A 12 3.19 -1.75 -1.46
C ASP A 12 4.30 -1.18 -2.35
N SER A 13 4.45 -1.78 -3.54
CA SER A 13 5.51 -1.41 -4.50
C SER A 13 5.41 0.02 -5.06
N ASP A 14 4.25 0.65 -4.92
CA ASP A 14 3.96 2.04 -5.29
C ASP A 14 3.97 2.99 -4.08
N CYS A 15 4.53 2.55 -2.95
CA CYS A 15 4.90 3.42 -1.85
C CYS A 15 6.26 4.09 -2.11
N PHE A 16 6.39 5.31 -1.60
CA PHE A 16 7.58 6.13 -1.71
C PHE A 16 7.94 6.75 -0.37
N VAL A 17 9.04 6.25 0.21
CA VAL A 17 9.56 6.67 1.50
C VAL A 17 10.34 7.98 1.32
N LEU A 18 9.88 9.03 1.99
CA LEU A 18 10.50 10.36 1.98
C LEU A 18 11.44 10.58 3.17
N ARG A 19 11.21 9.86 4.27
CA ARG A 19 11.92 9.99 5.55
C ARG A 19 12.02 8.64 6.25
N GLU A 20 12.88 8.55 7.25
CA GLU A 20 13.02 7.36 8.09
C GLU A 20 11.68 6.93 8.73
N ILE A 21 11.41 5.63 8.69
CA ILE A 21 10.20 4.99 9.21
C ILE A 21 10.51 3.80 10.12
N ASP A 22 11.75 3.70 10.62
CA ASP A 22 12.20 2.56 11.44
C ASP A 22 11.46 2.50 12.80
N ASP A 23 10.92 3.62 13.26
CA ASP A 23 10.04 3.67 14.42
C ASP A 23 8.72 2.89 14.23
N LEU A 24 8.36 2.50 13.01
CA LEU A 24 7.27 1.54 12.77
C LEU A 24 7.55 0.16 13.38
N PHE A 25 8.82 -0.24 13.57
CA PHE A 25 9.16 -1.52 14.20
C PHE A 25 8.86 -1.55 15.71
N GLU A 26 8.60 -0.41 16.33
CA GLU A 26 8.12 -0.32 17.72
C GLU A 26 6.63 -0.72 17.83
N ARG A 27 5.89 -0.69 16.72
CA ARG A 27 4.46 -1.03 16.66
C ARG A 27 4.25 -2.53 16.66
N GLU A 28 3.08 -2.97 17.07
CA GLU A 28 2.73 -4.37 17.23
C GLU A 28 1.78 -4.84 16.11
N GLU A 29 1.67 -6.15 15.85
CA GLU A 29 0.72 -6.70 14.86
C GLU A 29 -0.74 -6.63 15.38
N PHE A 30 -1.71 -6.08 14.67
CA PHE A 30 -1.68 -5.49 13.34
C PHE A 30 -1.77 -3.96 13.46
N SER A 31 -0.79 -3.22 12.92
CA SER A 31 -0.81 -1.74 12.93
C SER A 31 -0.76 -1.20 11.51
N ALA A 32 -1.69 -0.30 11.18
CA ALA A 32 -1.83 0.27 9.84
C ALA A 32 -2.38 1.71 9.93
N ALA A 33 -2.26 2.46 8.84
CA ALA A 33 -2.87 3.78 8.75
C ALA A 33 -4.32 3.68 8.30
N HIS A 34 -5.12 4.71 8.62
CA HIS A 34 -6.51 4.81 8.19
C HIS A 34 -6.60 4.92 6.66
N ASP A 35 -7.61 4.30 6.07
CA ASP A 35 -7.95 4.51 4.67
C ASP A 35 -8.58 5.89 4.46
N ALA A 36 -8.15 6.60 3.42
CA ALA A 36 -8.63 7.94 3.12
C ALA A 36 -10.08 7.96 2.60
N GLY A 37 -10.56 6.86 2.03
CA GLY A 37 -11.93 6.71 1.55
C GLY A 37 -12.91 6.34 2.66
N TRP A 38 -12.60 5.30 3.43
CA TRP A 38 -13.42 4.84 4.55
C TRP A 38 -12.58 4.67 5.83
N PRO A 39 -12.56 5.66 6.74
CA PRO A 39 -11.58 5.71 7.84
C PRO A 39 -11.77 4.63 8.92
N ASP A 40 -12.94 3.99 9.03
CA ASP A 40 -13.09 2.84 9.92
C ASP A 40 -12.35 1.58 9.40
N CYS A 41 -11.88 1.62 8.15
CA CYS A 41 -10.97 0.64 7.58
C CYS A 41 -9.54 1.18 7.58
N PHE A 42 -8.57 0.28 7.67
CA PHE A 42 -7.18 0.63 7.41
C PHE A 42 -6.84 0.47 5.92
N ASN A 43 -5.84 1.23 5.48
CA ASN A 43 -5.22 1.03 4.17
C ASN A 43 -4.14 -0.05 4.26
N SER A 44 -4.18 -1.05 3.38
CA SER A 44 -3.24 -2.18 3.43
C SER A 44 -1.90 -1.90 2.72
N GLY A 45 -1.72 -0.73 2.12
CA GLY A 45 -0.46 -0.40 1.45
C GLY A 45 0.73 -0.22 2.42
N VAL A 46 0.47 0.04 3.70
CA VAL A 46 1.50 0.07 4.75
C VAL A 46 0.97 -0.49 6.06
N PHE A 47 1.57 -1.58 6.54
CA PHE A 47 1.23 -2.16 7.84
C PHE A 47 2.38 -2.90 8.50
N VAL A 48 2.31 -3.01 9.83
CA VAL A 48 3.24 -3.75 10.68
C VAL A 48 2.63 -5.09 11.07
N TYR A 49 3.38 -6.17 10.86
CA TYR A 49 2.94 -7.53 11.14
C TYR A 49 4.07 -8.42 11.68
N ARG A 50 3.72 -9.59 12.19
CA ARG A 50 4.64 -10.65 12.63
C ARG A 50 4.51 -11.85 11.71
N PRO A 51 5.56 -12.21 10.95
CA PRO A 51 5.53 -13.42 10.15
C PRO A 51 5.19 -14.66 10.99
N SER A 52 4.12 -15.37 10.62
CA SER A 52 3.65 -16.57 11.33
C SER A 52 2.97 -17.52 10.36
N LYS A 53 3.45 -18.79 10.31
CA LYS A 53 2.76 -19.88 9.60
C LYS A 53 1.30 -20.02 10.03
N GLU A 54 1.03 -19.84 11.32
CA GLU A 54 -0.32 -19.97 11.86
C GLU A 54 -1.23 -18.86 11.33
N THR A 55 -0.80 -17.60 11.40
CA THR A 55 -1.55 -16.46 10.88
C THR A 55 -1.79 -16.60 9.38
N PHE A 56 -0.77 -17.01 8.62
CA PHE A 56 -0.91 -17.27 7.19
C PHE A 56 -1.93 -18.36 6.89
N ARG A 57 -1.86 -19.51 7.60
CA ARG A 57 -2.83 -20.60 7.43
C ARG A 57 -4.25 -20.13 7.77
N LYS A 58 -4.42 -19.36 8.85
CA LYS A 58 -5.73 -18.79 9.23
C LYS A 58 -6.25 -17.82 8.18
N LEU A 59 -5.41 -16.95 7.61
CA LEU A 59 -5.80 -16.06 6.52
C LEU A 59 -6.21 -16.83 5.26
N MET A 60 -5.44 -17.86 4.87
CA MET A 60 -5.78 -18.71 3.72
C MET A 60 -7.08 -19.48 3.94
N LEU A 61 -7.29 -20.01 5.16
CA LEU A 61 -8.55 -20.64 5.51
C LEU A 61 -9.70 -19.63 5.50
N PHE A 62 -9.53 -18.46 6.11
CA PHE A 62 -10.55 -17.41 6.14
C PHE A 62 -10.97 -16.98 4.72
N ALA A 63 -10.00 -16.85 3.81
CA ALA A 63 -10.24 -16.58 2.40
C ALA A 63 -10.99 -17.74 1.67
N SER A 64 -10.90 -18.97 2.19
CA SER A 64 -11.53 -20.17 1.61
C SER A 64 -12.85 -20.60 2.27
N GLU A 65 -13.04 -20.35 3.57
CA GLU A 65 -14.14 -20.90 4.38
C GLU A 65 -15.43 -20.10 4.25
N LYS A 66 -15.36 -18.87 3.70
CA LYS A 66 -16.54 -18.06 3.42
C LYS A 66 -17.50 -18.67 2.39
N ASP A 67 -17.12 -19.76 1.71
CA ASP A 67 -17.97 -20.50 0.76
C ASP A 67 -17.84 -22.03 0.88
N ALA A 68 -17.78 -22.57 2.09
CA ALA A 68 -17.80 -24.02 2.30
C ALA A 68 -19.19 -24.65 2.08
N SER A 69 -19.63 -24.73 0.81
CA SER A 69 -20.56 -25.76 0.34
C SER A 69 -19.78 -26.86 -0.37
N PHE A 70 -20.05 -28.10 0.02
CA PHE A 70 -19.47 -29.37 -0.44
C PHE A 70 -19.31 -29.47 -1.97
N ASP A 71 -18.06 -29.55 -2.47
CA ASP A 71 -17.54 -30.55 -3.42
C ASP A 71 -16.22 -30.07 -4.06
N GLY A 72 -15.13 -30.81 -3.84
CA GLY A 72 -13.73 -30.37 -4.00
C GLY A 72 -13.23 -30.00 -5.41
N TRP A 73 -14.05 -30.09 -6.47
CA TRP A 73 -13.69 -29.61 -7.81
C TRP A 73 -14.47 -28.36 -8.23
N ILE A 74 -15.73 -28.28 -7.81
CA ILE A 74 -16.50 -27.04 -7.82
C ILE A 74 -15.88 -26.03 -6.85
N PHE A 75 -15.33 -26.50 -5.72
CA PHE A 75 -14.64 -25.67 -4.75
C PHE A 75 -13.42 -24.93 -5.35
N LEU A 76 -12.66 -25.52 -6.27
CA LEU A 76 -11.51 -24.83 -6.88
C LEU A 76 -11.97 -23.75 -7.89
N LEU A 77 -13.04 -24.01 -8.63
CA LEU A 77 -13.61 -23.05 -9.58
C LEU A 77 -14.36 -21.92 -8.85
N ILE A 78 -15.10 -22.26 -7.79
CA ILE A 78 -15.72 -21.32 -6.84
C ILE A 78 -14.63 -20.53 -6.16
N LEU A 79 -13.56 -21.13 -5.64
CA LEU A 79 -12.46 -20.41 -5.02
C LEU A 79 -11.79 -19.45 -6.02
N LEU A 80 -11.59 -19.84 -7.28
CA LEU A 80 -11.06 -18.91 -8.29
C LEU A 80 -12.04 -17.77 -8.61
N VAL A 81 -13.33 -18.08 -8.76
CA VAL A 81 -14.39 -17.09 -9.04
C VAL A 81 -14.64 -16.18 -7.84
N PHE A 82 -14.61 -16.69 -6.61
CA PHE A 82 -14.79 -15.95 -5.36
C PHE A 82 -13.52 -15.22 -4.95
N ILE A 83 -12.32 -15.75 -5.19
CA ILE A 83 -11.10 -14.94 -5.05
C ILE A 83 -11.17 -13.79 -6.03
N TYR A 84 -11.52 -14.03 -7.30
CA TYR A 84 -11.70 -12.93 -8.25
C TYR A 84 -12.81 -11.98 -7.83
N LEU A 85 -13.97 -12.47 -7.41
CA LEU A 85 -15.13 -11.66 -7.04
C LEU A 85 -14.92 -10.94 -5.70
N PHE A 86 -14.24 -11.54 -4.74
CA PHE A 86 -13.90 -10.94 -3.44
C PHE A 86 -12.79 -9.90 -3.63
N ILE A 87 -11.74 -10.20 -4.40
CA ILE A 87 -10.74 -9.20 -4.83
C ILE A 87 -11.44 -8.05 -5.56
N PHE A 88 -12.40 -8.35 -6.42
CA PHE A 88 -13.11 -7.36 -7.24
C PHE A 88 -14.16 -6.53 -6.45
N ILE A 89 -14.85 -7.12 -5.48
CA ILE A 89 -15.90 -6.45 -4.68
C ILE A 89 -15.31 -5.74 -3.45
N GLN A 90 -14.25 -6.27 -2.83
CA GLN A 90 -13.73 -5.78 -1.54
C GLN A 90 -12.36 -5.09 -1.63
N GLY A 91 -11.82 -4.88 -2.85
CA GLY A 91 -10.58 -4.14 -3.05
C GLY A 91 -9.31 -4.94 -2.76
N GLY A 92 -9.28 -6.22 -3.14
CA GLY A 92 -8.09 -7.07 -3.05
C GLY A 92 -7.76 -7.52 -1.63
N ASP A 93 -6.48 -7.40 -1.28
CA ASP A 93 -5.95 -7.73 0.05
C ASP A 93 -6.49 -6.81 1.14
N GLN A 94 -6.80 -5.54 0.83
CA GLN A 94 -7.31 -4.57 1.82
C GLN A 94 -8.59 -5.08 2.48
N GLY A 95 -9.55 -5.57 1.69
CA GLY A 95 -10.81 -6.12 2.20
C GLY A 95 -10.60 -7.39 3.03
N LEU A 96 -9.77 -8.32 2.54
CA LEU A 96 -9.46 -9.56 3.26
C LEU A 96 -8.84 -9.27 4.63
N LEU A 97 -7.85 -8.39 4.65
CA LEU A 97 -7.11 -8.03 5.86
C LEU A 97 -7.99 -7.25 6.83
N ASN A 98 -8.78 -6.28 6.35
CA ASN A 98 -9.71 -5.52 7.21
C ASN A 98 -10.73 -6.45 7.87
N GLU A 99 -11.20 -7.47 7.17
CA GLU A 99 -12.14 -8.41 7.76
C GLU A 99 -11.48 -9.37 8.76
N PHE A 100 -10.31 -9.92 8.40
CA PHE A 100 -9.56 -10.80 9.29
C PHE A 100 -9.09 -10.08 10.57
N PHE A 101 -8.61 -8.84 10.44
CA PHE A 101 -8.22 -7.96 11.54
C PHE A 101 -9.33 -6.95 11.87
N SER A 102 -10.59 -7.39 11.86
CA SER A 102 -11.76 -6.53 12.09
C SER A 102 -11.80 -5.82 13.45
N ASN A 103 -11.01 -6.29 14.41
CA ASN A 103 -10.83 -5.61 15.69
C ASN A 103 -9.95 -4.35 15.61
N TRP A 104 -9.24 -4.10 14.50
CA TRP A 104 -8.36 -2.94 14.33
C TRP A 104 -9.07 -1.61 14.61
N ARG A 105 -10.29 -1.43 14.09
CA ARG A 105 -11.09 -0.20 14.25
C ARG A 105 -11.36 0.17 15.71
N SER A 106 -11.44 -0.83 16.59
CA SER A 106 -11.71 -0.68 18.02
C SER A 106 -10.49 -1.03 18.88
N SER A 107 -9.34 -1.23 18.26
CA SER A 107 -8.10 -1.58 18.95
C SER A 107 -7.49 -0.35 19.60
N ASP A 108 -6.47 -0.58 20.43
CA ASP A 108 -5.72 0.49 21.07
C ASP A 108 -5.13 1.47 20.03
N ILE A 109 -5.08 2.76 20.38
CA ILE A 109 -4.59 3.82 19.48
C ILE A 109 -3.15 3.58 19.00
N SER A 110 -2.34 2.81 19.74
CA SER A 110 -1.00 2.43 19.30
C SER A 110 -0.99 1.61 18.00
N ARG A 111 -2.13 0.99 17.62
CA ARG A 111 -2.31 0.24 16.36
C ARG A 111 -2.70 1.11 15.18
N HIS A 112 -3.05 2.35 15.43
CA HIS A 112 -3.45 3.30 14.42
C HIS A 112 -2.24 4.15 14.04
N LEU A 113 -1.62 3.81 12.91
CA LEU A 113 -0.49 4.60 12.43
C LEU A 113 -0.98 6.00 12.04
N PRO A 114 -0.23 7.05 12.38
CA PRO A 114 -0.50 8.38 11.87
C PRO A 114 -0.53 8.38 10.34
N PHE A 115 -1.45 9.16 9.75
CA PHE A 115 -1.65 9.17 8.29
C PHE A 115 -0.39 9.57 7.50
N ILE A 116 0.55 10.30 8.11
CA ILE A 116 1.86 10.65 7.53
C ILE A 116 2.74 9.45 7.13
N TYR A 117 2.43 8.24 7.63
CA TYR A 117 3.11 6.98 7.25
C TYR A 117 2.46 6.26 6.07
N ASN A 118 1.31 6.74 5.56
CA ASN A 118 0.63 6.18 4.40
C ASN A 118 -0.29 7.23 3.75
N VAL A 119 0.29 8.35 3.32
CA VAL A 119 -0.50 9.41 2.67
C VAL A 119 -0.81 8.98 1.25
N THR A 120 -2.07 8.69 0.98
CA THR A 120 -2.51 8.25 -0.35
C THR A 120 -2.55 9.43 -1.33
N SER A 121 -2.00 9.26 -2.53
CA SER A 121 -1.84 10.37 -3.46
C SER A 121 -3.17 10.91 -4.02
N ASN A 122 -4.21 10.09 -4.05
CA ASN A 122 -5.57 10.55 -4.32
C ASN A 122 -6.09 11.56 -3.25
N ALA A 123 -5.60 11.48 -2.01
CA ALA A 123 -5.97 12.42 -0.96
C ALA A 123 -5.39 13.83 -1.19
N PHE A 124 -4.35 13.98 -2.04
CA PHE A 124 -3.85 15.30 -2.44
C PHE A 124 -4.92 16.14 -3.13
N TYR A 125 -5.74 15.49 -3.95
CA TYR A 125 -6.87 16.13 -4.61
C TYR A 125 -7.98 16.48 -3.60
N SER A 126 -8.26 15.58 -2.65
CA SER A 126 -9.37 15.74 -1.71
C SER A 126 -9.12 16.74 -0.59
N TYR A 127 -7.87 16.91 -0.11
CA TYR A 127 -7.60 17.83 1.00
C TYR A 127 -6.21 18.50 0.96
N LEU A 128 -5.98 19.24 -0.13
CA LEU A 128 -4.75 20.01 -0.39
C LEU A 128 -4.26 20.90 0.78
N PRO A 129 -5.12 21.59 1.56
CA PRO A 129 -4.66 22.40 2.70
C PRO A 129 -3.92 21.60 3.77
N ALA A 130 -4.41 20.41 4.12
CA ALA A 130 -3.76 19.56 5.11
C ALA A 130 -2.40 19.07 4.60
N VAL A 131 -2.34 18.66 3.34
CA VAL A 131 -1.09 18.21 2.71
C VAL A 131 -0.08 19.35 2.70
N THR A 132 -0.49 20.58 2.37
CA THR A 132 0.38 21.75 2.40
C THR A 132 0.88 22.03 3.81
N ARG A 133 0.01 21.94 4.82
CA ARG A 133 0.32 22.20 6.24
C ARG A 133 1.27 21.16 6.83
N PHE A 134 1.10 19.89 6.48
CA PHE A 134 1.86 18.75 7.02
C PHE A 134 2.94 18.24 6.07
N ARG A 135 3.19 18.92 4.94
CA ARG A 135 4.12 18.48 3.87
C ARG A 135 5.49 18.05 4.41
N ASN A 136 5.99 18.80 5.38
CA ASN A 136 7.30 18.57 6.00
C ASN A 136 7.28 17.51 7.12
N GLU A 137 6.14 16.90 7.38
CA GLU A 137 5.97 15.83 8.37
C GLU A 137 5.63 14.50 7.70
N ILE A 138 5.21 14.53 6.43
CA ILE A 138 4.98 13.34 5.61
C ILE A 138 6.25 12.49 5.55
N ARG A 139 6.11 11.21 5.91
CA ARG A 139 7.19 10.23 5.86
C ARG A 139 7.09 9.28 4.69
N LEU A 140 5.87 8.96 4.25
CA LEU A 140 5.63 8.04 3.14
C LEU A 140 4.42 8.50 2.31
N ILE A 141 4.58 8.47 0.99
CA ILE A 141 3.50 8.65 0.00
C ILE A 141 3.15 7.31 -0.62
N HIS A 142 1.88 6.99 -0.69
CA HIS A 142 1.37 5.83 -1.40
C HIS A 142 0.69 6.31 -2.68
N PHE A 143 1.22 5.94 -3.85
CA PHE A 143 0.64 6.28 -5.16
C PHE A 143 -0.58 5.39 -5.49
N ALA A 144 -1.54 5.35 -4.56
CA ALA A 144 -2.79 4.62 -4.66
C ALA A 144 -3.65 5.16 -5.82
N GLY A 145 -4.30 4.25 -6.55
CA GLY A 145 -5.12 4.56 -7.73
C GLY A 145 -4.50 4.09 -9.04
N SER A 146 -5.08 4.53 -10.16
CA SER A 146 -4.73 4.04 -11.51
C SER A 146 -3.44 4.65 -12.07
N LEU A 147 -3.11 5.88 -11.71
CA LEU A 147 -1.87 6.53 -12.12
C LEU A 147 -0.73 6.12 -11.21
N LYS A 148 0.16 5.28 -11.72
CA LYS A 148 1.41 4.91 -11.04
C LYS A 148 2.57 5.75 -11.56
N PRO A 149 3.63 5.96 -10.77
CA PRO A 149 4.77 6.77 -11.20
C PRO A 149 5.39 6.30 -12.52
N TRP A 150 5.49 4.98 -12.72
CA TRP A 150 6.04 4.34 -13.93
C TRP A 150 5.14 4.42 -15.17
N HIS A 151 3.90 4.92 -15.07
CA HIS A 151 3.07 5.23 -16.24
C HIS A 151 3.46 6.55 -16.92
N LEU A 152 4.28 7.37 -16.25
CA LEU A 152 4.75 8.65 -16.76
C LEU A 152 6.09 8.50 -17.48
N THR A 153 6.44 9.50 -18.28
CA THR A 153 7.77 9.61 -18.88
C THR A 153 8.54 10.73 -18.18
N TYR A 154 9.80 10.48 -17.87
CA TYR A 154 10.69 11.44 -17.23
C TYR A 154 11.79 11.89 -18.20
N ASN A 155 11.94 13.19 -18.35
CA ASN A 155 13.03 13.81 -19.09
C ASN A 155 14.13 14.25 -18.09
N PRO A 156 15.30 13.58 -18.06
CA PRO A 156 16.36 13.91 -17.11
C PRO A 156 17.11 15.20 -17.46
N GLN A 157 17.03 15.69 -18.72
CA GLN A 157 17.75 16.91 -19.13
C GLN A 157 17.12 18.18 -18.57
N ASN A 158 15.79 18.20 -18.41
CA ASN A 158 15.06 19.36 -17.90
C ASN A 158 14.23 19.05 -16.65
N GLU A 159 14.35 17.84 -16.11
CA GLU A 159 13.61 17.32 -14.95
C GLU A 159 12.08 17.49 -15.06
N GLN A 160 11.52 17.22 -16.24
CA GLN A 160 10.07 17.29 -16.47
C GLN A 160 9.42 15.92 -16.59
N LEU A 161 8.17 15.84 -16.14
CA LEU A 161 7.28 14.70 -16.37
C LEU A 161 6.36 14.99 -17.55
N SER A 162 6.15 13.97 -18.38
CA SER A 162 5.14 13.97 -19.44
C SER A 162 4.27 12.70 -19.37
N GLY A 163 3.08 12.76 -19.95
CA GLY A 163 2.06 11.72 -19.87
C GLY A 163 0.70 12.28 -19.43
N ASN A 164 -0.23 11.39 -19.07
CA ASN A 164 -1.52 11.81 -18.53
C ASN A 164 -1.36 12.29 -17.08
N LEU A 165 -1.24 13.60 -16.92
CA LEU A 165 -1.15 14.30 -15.64
C LEU A 165 -2.43 15.11 -15.34
N ASP A 166 -3.52 14.80 -16.03
CA ASP A 166 -4.79 15.51 -15.83
C ASP A 166 -5.30 15.27 -14.40
N GLY A 167 -5.79 16.34 -13.77
CA GLY A 167 -6.29 16.32 -12.40
C GLY A 167 -5.22 16.19 -11.30
N GLN A 168 -3.93 16.10 -11.64
CA GLN A 168 -2.86 16.05 -10.63
C GLN A 168 -2.56 17.46 -10.11
N SER A 169 -2.44 17.61 -8.78
CA SER A 169 -2.01 18.86 -8.16
C SER A 169 -0.50 19.07 -8.32
N ASP A 170 -0.02 20.31 -8.18
CA ASP A 170 1.42 20.61 -8.27
C ASP A 170 2.23 19.88 -7.17
N ILE A 171 1.66 19.75 -5.97
CA ILE A 171 2.29 18.98 -4.88
C ILE A 171 2.45 17.50 -5.25
N GLN A 172 1.44 16.92 -5.90
CA GLN A 172 1.52 15.54 -6.36
C GLN A 172 2.58 15.37 -7.46
N ARG A 173 2.68 16.34 -8.37
CA ARG A 173 3.74 16.38 -9.39
C ARG A 173 5.13 16.45 -8.75
N ASP A 174 5.31 17.24 -7.69
CA ASP A 174 6.58 17.32 -6.96
C ASP A 174 7.01 15.96 -6.37
N PHE A 175 6.06 15.19 -5.83
CA PHE A 175 6.35 13.84 -5.31
C PHE A 175 6.65 12.85 -6.43
N LEU A 176 5.91 12.88 -7.54
CA LEU A 176 6.18 12.06 -8.72
C LEU A 176 7.57 12.36 -9.32
N LEU A 177 7.94 13.64 -9.38
CA LEU A 177 9.27 14.08 -9.81
C LEU A 177 10.36 13.55 -8.88
N SER A 178 10.13 13.60 -7.57
CA SER A 178 11.07 13.08 -6.57
C SER A 178 11.26 11.56 -6.71
N TRP A 179 10.18 10.81 -6.96
CA TRP A 179 10.24 9.38 -7.26
C TRP A 179 11.08 9.10 -8.51
N TRP A 180 10.82 9.82 -9.61
CA TRP A 180 11.55 9.66 -10.87
C TRP A 180 13.02 10.04 -10.77
N ARG A 181 13.37 11.08 -10.00
CA ARG A 181 14.77 11.43 -9.71
C ARG A 181 15.50 10.26 -9.08
N ILE A 182 14.93 9.60 -8.07
CA ILE A 182 15.55 8.42 -7.44
C ILE A 182 15.63 7.26 -8.42
N MET A 183 14.56 6.96 -9.14
CA MET A 183 14.55 5.87 -10.11
C MET A 183 15.61 6.06 -11.19
N TYR A 184 15.72 7.25 -11.77
CA TYR A 184 16.71 7.55 -12.80
C TYR A 184 18.15 7.54 -12.24
N GLN A 185 18.38 8.11 -11.06
CA GLN A 185 19.74 8.24 -10.51
C GLN A 185 20.26 6.96 -9.84
N ARG A 186 19.38 6.12 -9.28
CA ARG A 186 19.78 4.99 -8.42
C ARG A 186 19.40 3.62 -8.98
N VAL A 187 18.26 3.52 -9.67
CA VAL A 187 17.73 2.23 -10.14
C VAL A 187 18.10 2.00 -11.61
N TRP A 188 17.87 3.00 -12.47
CA TRP A 188 18.11 2.89 -13.91
C TRP A 188 19.55 2.45 -14.28
N PRO A 189 20.63 2.97 -13.65
CA PRO A 189 21.98 2.53 -13.95
C PRO A 189 22.23 1.07 -13.61
N GLN A 190 21.48 0.49 -12.68
CA GLN A 190 21.58 -0.93 -12.32
C GLN A 190 20.82 -1.81 -13.31
N LEU A 191 19.72 -1.32 -13.88
CA LEU A 191 18.96 -2.03 -14.91
C LEU A 191 19.70 -2.07 -16.25
N SER A 192 20.41 -1.01 -16.61
CA SER A 192 21.17 -0.95 -17.87
C SER A 192 22.32 -1.94 -17.94
N ILE A 193 22.85 -2.41 -16.80
CA ILE A 193 23.91 -3.43 -16.74
C ILE A 193 23.41 -4.79 -17.25
N PHE A 194 22.10 -5.04 -17.26
CA PHE A 194 21.51 -6.28 -17.76
C PHE A 194 21.12 -6.24 -19.24
N ASN A 195 21.32 -5.10 -19.92
CA ASN A 195 21.02 -4.92 -21.35
C ASN A 195 22.28 -4.92 -22.23
N GLU A 196 23.45 -5.28 -21.67
CA GLU A 196 24.69 -5.63 -22.37
C GLU A 196 24.95 -7.14 -22.28
#